data_AF-A0A971EZ34-F1
#
_entry.id   AF-A0A971EZ34-F1
#
_cell.length_a   1.000
_cell.length_b   1.000
_cell.length_c   1.000
_cell.angle_alpha   90.00
_cell.angle_beta   90.00
_cell.angle_gamma   90.00
#
_symmetry.space_group_name_H-M   'P 1'
#
loop_
_entity.id
_entity.type
_entity.pdbx_description
1 polymer ?
#
loop_
_entity_poly.entity_id
_entity_poly.type
_entity_poly.pdbx_seq_one_letter_code
_entity_poly.pdbx_strand_id
1 'polypeptide(L)'
;MKRLSIFLLILLIFLSNISIVSSQQPSLAAGSYILIDSESGAVLCEKNSTNTHYPASMTKIMTAILAIEMGNPEQIMTATQSAIDGIGVNGSNIGIIPGEKISLEHLLQALLITSANETANIIAEHLGGTEAEFISLMNERAKELGAVETHFANACGIHDPMHFTTASDMAKFARYAMTLPEFREIVSAPSFTMPATNKHPTWPVMPNTNKLMLSDKSDKYKINGIKTGYTGPAGHNLVSSAINSEGMELIAVVMAVKNEGASENVQLYSKELLDYGFNNFEKVNLLEKGKVYRNVKVENTDDIYGLDLITTADLTCVLPKDKSLRNIKEVQHISDTIYAPVNKGDIMGYVEFFKNDIPMAKVELVAARTLEHKPEPESLKSVAKKAYDNIFVKIGLFVVGFILLFILLRFTLRRISRKINSNRHSRYS
;
A
#
# COMPACT_ATOMS: atom_id res chain seq x y z
N MET A 1 -40.50 -23.66 -47.21
CA MET A 1 -39.18 -22.99 -47.37
C MET A 1 -39.17 -21.47 -47.18
N LYS A 2 -40.29 -20.77 -46.87
CA LYS A 2 -40.33 -19.30 -46.73
C LYS A 2 -40.44 -18.74 -45.31
N ARG A 3 -40.43 -19.59 -44.26
CA ARG A 3 -40.55 -19.16 -42.85
C ARG A 3 -39.28 -19.33 -42.01
N LEU A 4 -38.24 -19.97 -42.54
CA LEU A 4 -36.96 -20.14 -41.83
C LEU A 4 -35.95 -19.01 -42.13
N SER A 5 -36.14 -18.26 -43.21
CA SER A 5 -35.20 -17.20 -43.63
C SER A 5 -35.39 -15.87 -42.91
N ILE A 6 -36.54 -15.64 -42.26
CA ILE A 6 -36.81 -14.38 -41.54
C ILE A 6 -36.26 -14.43 -40.10
N PHE A 7 -36.20 -15.62 -39.48
CA PHE A 7 -35.64 -15.77 -38.14
C PHE A 7 -34.11 -15.65 -38.11
N LEU A 8 -33.43 -16.00 -39.21
CA LEU A 8 -31.97 -15.83 -39.35
C LEU A 8 -31.57 -14.37 -39.64
N LEU A 9 -32.46 -13.57 -40.25
CA LEU A 9 -32.19 -12.15 -40.54
C LEU A 9 -32.42 -11.24 -39.32
N ILE A 10 -33.26 -11.65 -38.37
CA ILE A 10 -33.51 -10.91 -37.12
C ILE A 10 -32.43 -11.24 -36.05
N LEU A 11 -31.78 -12.40 -36.13
CA LEU A 11 -30.66 -12.75 -35.23
C LEU A 11 -29.34 -12.05 -35.62
N LEU A 12 -29.24 -11.50 -36.83
CA LEU A 12 -28.05 -10.80 -37.34
C LEU A 12 -28.06 -9.28 -37.08
N ILE A 13 -29.14 -8.72 -36.55
CA ILE A 13 -29.29 -7.27 -36.28
C ILE A 13 -29.14 -6.94 -34.78
N PHE A 14 -28.98 -7.96 -33.92
CA PHE A 14 -28.65 -7.80 -32.49
C PHE A 14 -27.17 -8.03 -32.16
N LEU A 15 -26.28 -8.01 -33.16
CA LEU A 15 -24.87 -7.66 -32.94
C LEU A 15 -24.75 -6.14 -32.99
N SER A 16 -25.47 -5.48 -32.10
CA SER A 16 -25.10 -4.14 -31.64
C SER A 16 -23.62 -4.16 -31.31
N ASN A 17 -22.89 -3.19 -31.86
CA ASN A 17 -21.52 -2.87 -31.50
C ASN A 17 -21.37 -2.90 -29.98
N ILE A 18 -20.95 -4.04 -29.44
CA ILE A 18 -20.25 -4.07 -28.17
C ILE A 18 -18.88 -3.55 -28.57
N SER A 19 -18.75 -2.22 -28.58
CA SER A 19 -17.45 -1.62 -28.30
C SER A 19 -17.10 -2.15 -26.93
N ILE A 20 -16.37 -3.26 -26.90
CA ILE A 20 -15.55 -3.61 -25.76
C ILE A 20 -14.64 -2.40 -25.64
N VAL A 21 -14.97 -1.47 -24.75
CA VAL A 21 -14.02 -0.45 -24.29
C VAL A 21 -13.02 -1.22 -23.45
N SER A 22 -12.22 -2.05 -24.13
CA SER A 22 -10.92 -2.43 -23.65
C SER A 22 -10.15 -1.13 -23.72
N SER A 23 -9.70 -0.64 -22.57
CA SER A 23 -8.75 0.48 -22.53
C SER A 23 -7.46 -0.03 -23.17
N GLN A 24 -7.41 0.01 -24.51
CA GLN A 24 -6.27 -0.47 -25.27
C GLN A 24 -5.07 0.36 -24.81
N GLN A 25 -4.03 -0.33 -24.34
CA GLN A 25 -2.83 0.32 -23.84
C GLN A 25 -2.26 1.25 -24.94
N PRO A 26 -1.67 2.40 -24.56
CA PRO A 26 -1.10 3.33 -25.54
C PRO A 26 -0.06 2.65 -26.44
N SER A 27 -0.18 2.82 -27.75
CA SER A 27 0.78 2.27 -28.72
C SER A 27 1.90 3.28 -28.99
N LEU A 28 2.90 3.31 -28.12
CA LEU A 28 3.97 4.30 -28.13
C LEU A 28 5.23 3.78 -28.86
N ALA A 29 5.86 4.63 -29.68
CA ALA A 29 7.12 4.34 -30.35
C ALA A 29 8.35 4.55 -29.42
N ALA A 30 8.24 4.08 -28.19
CA ALA A 30 9.34 3.97 -27.23
C ALA A 30 9.91 2.55 -27.21
N GLY A 31 11.18 2.39 -26.84
CA GLY A 31 11.82 1.07 -26.67
C GLY A 31 11.16 0.29 -25.53
N SER A 32 10.93 0.97 -24.40
CA SER A 32 10.16 0.45 -23.27
C SER A 32 9.40 1.56 -22.55
N TYR A 33 8.34 1.18 -21.85
CA TYR A 33 7.69 2.04 -20.86
C TYR A 33 7.01 1.24 -19.75
N ILE A 34 6.72 1.91 -18.64
CA ILE A 34 5.89 1.41 -17.54
C ILE A 34 5.13 2.57 -16.90
N LEU A 35 3.89 2.31 -16.48
CA LEU A 35 3.08 3.19 -15.66
C LEU A 35 2.69 2.44 -14.39
N ILE A 36 3.01 3.01 -13.22
CA ILE A 36 2.68 2.43 -11.92
C ILE A 36 1.87 3.40 -11.06
N ASP A 37 1.08 2.84 -10.14
CA ASP A 37 0.66 3.55 -8.94
C ASP A 37 1.84 3.75 -7.99
N SER A 38 2.08 4.99 -7.52
CA SER A 38 3.26 5.30 -6.70
C SER A 38 3.17 4.67 -5.30
N GLU A 39 1.96 4.53 -4.75
CA GLU A 39 1.74 4.04 -3.38
C GLU A 39 1.96 2.53 -3.31
N SER A 40 1.23 1.76 -4.12
CA SER A 40 1.31 0.28 -4.10
C SER A 40 2.42 -0.30 -4.98
N GLY A 41 2.92 0.46 -5.96
CA GLY A 41 3.79 -0.06 -7.01
C GLY A 41 3.08 -0.93 -8.05
N ALA A 42 1.74 -0.99 -8.04
CA ALA A 42 0.98 -1.78 -8.99
C ALA A 42 1.17 -1.28 -10.43
N VAL A 43 1.50 -2.19 -11.34
CA VAL A 43 1.64 -1.89 -12.78
C VAL A 43 0.26 -1.71 -13.40
N LEU A 44 0.05 -0.56 -14.05
CA LEU A 44 -1.19 -0.20 -14.73
C LEU A 44 -1.11 -0.48 -16.24
N CYS A 45 0.05 -0.23 -16.84
CA CYS A 45 0.41 -0.67 -18.19
C CYS A 45 1.93 -0.68 -18.36
N GLU A 46 2.40 -1.49 -19.30
CA GLU A 46 3.82 -1.58 -19.62
C GLU A 46 4.06 -2.14 -21.02
N LYS A 47 5.25 -1.87 -21.55
CA LYS A 47 5.79 -2.47 -22.77
C LYS A 47 7.28 -2.68 -22.56
N ASN A 48 7.72 -3.93 -22.67
CA ASN A 48 9.14 -4.29 -22.58
C ASN A 48 9.82 -3.70 -21.33
N SER A 49 9.11 -3.58 -20.20
CA SER A 49 9.58 -2.83 -19.03
C SER A 49 10.83 -3.40 -18.39
N THR A 50 11.12 -4.68 -18.65
CA THR A 50 12.30 -5.42 -18.21
C THR A 50 13.43 -5.43 -19.24
N ASN A 51 13.26 -4.83 -20.43
CA ASN A 51 14.33 -4.73 -21.41
C ASN A 51 15.39 -3.71 -20.95
N THR A 52 16.65 -4.07 -21.18
CA THR A 52 17.81 -3.26 -20.79
C THR A 52 17.98 -2.05 -21.71
N HIS A 53 18.16 -0.88 -21.11
CA HIS A 53 18.40 0.40 -21.77
C HIS A 53 19.43 1.24 -21.00
N TYR A 54 20.04 2.22 -21.67
CA TYR A 54 20.93 3.18 -21.02
C TYR A 54 20.10 4.23 -20.27
N PRO A 55 20.34 4.48 -18.97
CA PRO A 55 19.53 5.41 -18.16
C PRO A 55 19.74 6.88 -18.55
N ALA A 56 20.92 7.23 -19.09
CA ALA A 56 21.36 8.62 -19.20
C ALA A 56 21.18 9.37 -17.87
N SER A 57 20.86 10.66 -17.87
CA SER A 57 20.69 11.46 -16.63
C SER A 57 19.60 10.98 -15.67
N MET A 58 18.79 9.96 -15.99
CA MET A 58 17.92 9.33 -14.98
C MET A 58 18.73 8.66 -13.86
N THR A 59 20.00 8.33 -14.11
CA THR A 59 20.98 7.89 -13.09
C THR A 59 21.03 8.80 -11.88
N LYS A 60 20.85 10.11 -12.09
CA LYS A 60 20.88 11.12 -11.03
C LYS A 60 19.79 10.94 -9.96
N ILE A 61 18.75 10.16 -10.25
CA ILE A 61 17.76 9.74 -9.23
C ILE A 61 18.46 8.92 -8.15
N MET A 62 19.28 7.92 -8.51
CA MET A 62 20.03 7.12 -7.54
C MET A 62 21.09 7.95 -6.81
N THR A 63 21.80 8.84 -7.53
CA THR A 63 22.77 9.75 -6.89
C THR A 63 22.11 10.63 -5.85
N ALA A 64 20.91 11.16 -6.13
CA ALA A 64 20.17 11.97 -5.18
C ALA A 64 19.62 11.15 -4.00
N ILE A 65 19.14 9.92 -4.22
CA ILE A 65 18.73 9.00 -3.15
C ILE A 65 19.86 8.85 -2.13
N LEU A 66 21.05 8.41 -2.57
CA LEU A 66 22.17 8.21 -1.67
C LEU A 66 22.62 9.51 -0.98
N ALA A 67 22.63 10.60 -1.73
CA ALA A 67 23.04 11.88 -1.19
C ALA A 67 22.11 12.39 -0.08
N ILE A 68 20.81 12.17 -0.21
CA ILE A 68 19.82 12.50 0.83
C ILE A 68 19.95 11.54 2.03
N GLU A 69 20.19 10.25 1.79
CA GLU A 69 20.30 9.25 2.85
C GLU A 69 21.56 9.40 3.71
N MET A 70 22.67 9.79 3.09
CA MET A 70 24.00 9.77 3.72
C MET A 70 24.51 11.16 4.09
N GLY A 71 24.05 12.20 3.39
CA GLY A 71 24.61 13.54 3.47
C GLY A 71 23.88 14.46 4.44
N ASN A 72 24.57 15.51 4.87
CA ASN A 72 23.93 16.64 5.54
C ASN A 72 23.67 17.75 4.49
N PRO A 73 22.43 18.23 4.31
CA PRO A 73 22.10 19.28 3.33
C PRO A 73 22.97 20.54 3.42
N GLU A 74 23.38 20.93 4.63
CA GLU A 74 24.20 22.12 4.87
C GLU A 74 25.71 21.88 4.64
N GLN A 75 26.12 20.63 4.43
CA GLN A 75 27.53 20.28 4.22
C GLN A 75 28.09 20.98 2.99
N ILE A 76 29.15 21.77 3.19
CA ILE A 76 29.87 22.42 2.10
C ILE A 76 30.83 21.43 1.44
N MET A 77 30.64 21.23 0.14
CA MET A 77 31.46 20.40 -0.73
C MET A 77 32.29 21.29 -1.66
N THR A 78 33.55 20.91 -1.88
CA THR A 78 34.49 21.67 -2.72
C THR A 78 34.68 20.99 -4.06
N ALA A 79 34.35 21.67 -5.16
CA ALA A 79 34.55 21.13 -6.50
C ALA A 79 36.04 20.84 -6.77
N THR A 80 36.35 19.60 -7.12
CA THR A 80 37.70 19.18 -7.50
C THR A 80 37.90 19.37 -9.01
N GLN A 81 39.15 19.35 -9.47
CA GLN A 81 39.44 19.34 -10.90
C GLN A 81 38.88 18.09 -11.58
N SER A 82 38.98 16.92 -10.92
CA SER A 82 38.47 15.64 -11.44
C SER A 82 36.97 15.65 -11.64
N ALA A 83 36.20 16.23 -10.72
CA ALA A 83 34.75 16.29 -10.84
C ALA A 83 34.29 17.08 -12.06
N ILE A 84 35.02 18.16 -12.40
CA ILE A 84 34.72 19.01 -13.57
C ILE A 84 35.21 18.34 -14.86
N ASP A 85 36.44 17.86 -14.91
CA ASP A 85 37.00 17.23 -16.11
C ASP A 85 36.28 15.92 -16.47
N GLY A 86 35.81 15.19 -15.45
CA GLY A 86 35.13 13.90 -15.56
C GLY A 86 33.78 13.94 -16.27
N ILE A 87 33.19 15.12 -16.52
CA ILE A 87 31.93 15.21 -17.26
C ILE A 87 32.10 15.12 -18.78
N GLY A 88 33.34 15.27 -19.27
CA GLY A 88 33.68 15.21 -20.69
C GLY A 88 33.20 16.38 -21.54
N VAL A 89 33.66 16.41 -22.80
CA VAL A 89 33.27 17.42 -23.79
C VAL A 89 31.79 17.23 -24.12
N ASN A 90 30.95 18.21 -23.77
CA ASN A 90 29.48 18.20 -23.89
C ASN A 90 28.70 17.55 -22.72
N GLY A 91 29.35 17.25 -21.60
CA GLY A 91 28.63 16.95 -20.37
C GLY A 91 27.73 18.11 -19.96
N SER A 92 26.48 17.82 -19.57
CA SER A 92 25.58 18.85 -19.04
C SER A 92 26.20 19.47 -17.79
N ASN A 93 26.27 20.80 -17.72
CA ASN A 93 26.89 21.53 -16.63
C ASN A 93 26.16 22.86 -16.43
N ILE A 94 26.45 23.50 -15.29
CA ILE A 94 26.03 24.87 -15.01
C ILE A 94 27.23 25.83 -14.96
N GLY A 95 28.46 25.29 -14.99
CA GLY A 95 29.69 26.08 -15.02
C GLY A 95 30.38 26.18 -13.67
N ILE A 96 30.20 25.18 -12.79
CA ILE A 96 30.98 25.10 -11.55
C ILE A 96 32.47 24.96 -11.88
N ILE A 97 33.33 25.68 -11.16
CA ILE A 97 34.78 25.63 -11.40
C ILE A 97 35.55 25.03 -10.21
N PRO A 98 36.78 24.50 -10.43
CA PRO A 98 37.59 23.92 -9.36
C PRO A 98 37.85 24.88 -8.18
N GLY A 99 37.73 24.36 -6.97
CA GLY A 99 37.86 25.10 -5.72
C GLY A 99 36.61 25.90 -5.30
N GLU A 100 35.51 25.77 -6.05
CA GLU A 100 34.21 26.33 -5.69
C GLU A 100 33.54 25.54 -4.57
N LYS A 101 32.89 26.24 -3.64
CA LYS A 101 32.30 25.69 -2.42
C LYS A 101 30.78 25.84 -2.45
N ILE A 102 30.07 24.73 -2.40
CA ILE A 102 28.61 24.68 -2.56
C ILE A 102 28.04 23.71 -1.52
N SER A 103 26.89 24.01 -0.92
CA SER A 103 26.22 23.08 -0.01
C SER A 103 25.61 21.90 -0.76
N LEU A 104 25.48 20.75 -0.10
CA LEU A 104 24.85 19.57 -0.68
C LEU A 104 23.43 19.85 -1.18
N GLU A 105 22.63 20.62 -0.44
CA GLU A 105 21.29 21.04 -0.85
C GLU A 105 21.28 21.71 -2.23
N HIS A 106 22.17 22.67 -2.45
CA HIS A 106 22.24 23.38 -3.73
C HIS A 106 22.83 22.51 -4.86
N LEU A 107 23.74 21.59 -4.53
CA LEU A 107 24.23 20.59 -5.48
C LEU A 107 23.10 19.65 -5.92
N LEU A 108 22.24 19.21 -5.00
CA LEU A 108 21.04 18.40 -5.28
C LEU A 108 20.03 19.16 -6.15
N GLN A 109 19.80 20.44 -5.88
CA GLN A 109 18.92 21.28 -6.69
C GLN A 109 19.44 21.40 -8.13
N ALA A 110 20.73 21.71 -8.33
CA ALA A 110 21.35 21.72 -9.65
C ALA A 110 21.35 20.32 -10.32
N LEU A 111 21.63 19.26 -9.55
CA LEU A 111 21.63 17.88 -10.05
C LEU A 111 20.28 17.49 -10.64
N LEU A 112 19.18 17.79 -9.95
CA LEU A 112 17.85 17.30 -10.30
C LEU A 112 17.10 18.23 -11.25
N ILE A 113 17.23 19.56 -11.08
CA ILE A 113 16.48 20.56 -11.86
C ILE A 113 17.17 20.77 -13.22
N THR A 114 18.47 21.06 -13.20
CA THR A 114 19.23 21.46 -14.40
C THR A 114 19.99 20.30 -15.03
N SER A 115 20.07 19.17 -14.31
CA SER A 115 20.76 17.97 -14.76
C SER A 115 22.29 18.10 -14.86
N ALA A 116 22.89 19.02 -14.10
CA ALA A 116 24.34 19.22 -14.07
C ALA A 116 25.08 17.92 -13.71
N ASN A 117 26.03 17.50 -14.54
CA ASN A 117 26.82 16.29 -14.34
C ASN A 117 27.88 16.49 -13.25
N GLU A 118 28.51 17.67 -13.25
CA GLU A 118 29.59 18.00 -12.32
C GLU A 118 29.14 17.94 -10.85
N THR A 119 27.88 18.28 -10.55
CA THR A 119 27.35 18.14 -9.19
C THR A 119 27.24 16.69 -8.75
N ALA A 120 26.94 15.76 -9.67
CA ALA A 120 26.90 14.33 -9.37
C ALA A 120 28.30 13.81 -8.99
N ASN A 121 29.32 14.24 -9.72
CA ASN A 121 30.71 13.86 -9.46
C ASN A 121 31.20 14.46 -8.13
N ILE A 122 30.90 15.74 -7.86
CA ILE A 122 31.24 16.40 -6.59
C ILE A 122 30.60 15.64 -5.41
N ILE A 123 29.31 15.32 -5.51
CA ILE A 123 28.59 14.55 -4.49
C ILE A 123 29.24 13.17 -4.29
N ALA A 124 29.53 12.47 -5.39
CA ALA A 124 30.11 11.13 -5.36
C ALA A 124 31.47 11.11 -4.65
N GLU A 125 32.36 12.06 -4.98
CA GLU A 125 33.67 12.18 -4.35
C GLU A 125 33.56 12.47 -2.84
N HIS A 126 32.63 13.33 -2.41
CA HIS A 126 32.53 13.72 -0.99
C HIS A 126 31.86 12.66 -0.11
N LEU A 127 30.83 11.98 -0.64
CA LEU A 127 30.06 11.01 0.14
C LEU A 127 30.60 9.58 0.02
N GLY A 128 31.20 9.25 -1.12
CA GLY A 128 31.84 7.95 -1.34
C GLY A 128 33.30 7.91 -0.90
N GLY A 129 33.97 9.06 -0.71
CA GLY A 129 35.43 9.15 -0.55
C GLY A 129 36.15 9.12 -1.90
N THR A 130 35.71 8.25 -2.80
CA THR A 130 36.06 8.24 -4.23
C THR A 130 34.82 7.99 -5.09
N GLU A 131 34.86 8.35 -6.39
CA GLU A 131 33.76 8.06 -7.31
C GLU A 131 33.49 6.54 -7.42
N ALA A 132 34.54 5.71 -7.43
CA ALA A 132 34.42 4.26 -7.53
C ALA A 132 33.70 3.63 -6.31
N GLU A 133 34.00 4.13 -5.11
CA GLU A 133 33.31 3.71 -3.88
C GLU A 133 31.84 4.17 -3.91
N PHE A 134 31.56 5.38 -4.37
CA PHE A 134 30.18 5.85 -4.54
C PHE A 134 29.39 5.00 -5.55
N ILE A 135 29.98 4.65 -6.69
CA ILE A 135 29.35 3.76 -7.68
C ILE A 135 29.07 2.38 -7.08
N SER A 136 29.94 1.89 -6.19
CA SER A 136 29.70 0.63 -5.47
C SER A 136 28.47 0.72 -4.58
N LEU A 137 28.32 1.83 -3.84
CA LEU A 137 27.12 2.13 -3.04
C LEU A 137 25.86 2.24 -3.90
N MET A 138 25.94 2.89 -5.08
CA MET A 138 24.80 2.98 -6.00
C MET A 138 24.29 1.60 -6.43
N ASN A 139 25.21 0.68 -6.72
CA ASN A 139 24.88 -0.68 -7.14
C ASN A 139 24.38 -1.56 -5.98
N GLU A 140 24.91 -1.36 -4.76
CA GLU A 140 24.39 -2.00 -3.55
C GLU A 140 22.95 -1.53 -3.27
N ARG A 141 22.74 -0.21 -3.27
CA ARG A 141 21.44 0.39 -3.04
C ARG A 141 20.40 -0.02 -4.09
N ALA A 142 20.82 -0.18 -5.34
CA ALA A 142 19.94 -0.71 -6.38
C ALA A 142 19.38 -2.10 -6.02
N LYS A 143 20.23 -3.00 -5.50
CA LYS A 143 19.82 -4.34 -5.08
C LYS A 143 18.89 -4.29 -3.87
N GLU A 144 19.17 -3.44 -2.89
CA GLU A 144 18.31 -3.26 -1.71
C GLU A 144 16.91 -2.76 -2.08
N LEU A 145 16.80 -1.91 -3.10
CA LEU A 145 15.52 -1.44 -3.65
C LEU A 145 14.86 -2.46 -4.61
N GLY A 146 15.45 -3.64 -4.78
CA GLY A 146 14.94 -4.70 -5.65
C GLY A 146 15.13 -4.44 -7.16
N ALA A 147 15.99 -3.50 -7.53
CA ALA A 147 16.32 -3.15 -8.91
C ALA A 147 17.54 -3.94 -9.40
N VAL A 148 17.34 -5.23 -9.62
CA VAL A 148 18.42 -6.20 -9.88
C VAL A 148 18.90 -6.24 -11.34
N GLU A 149 18.19 -5.59 -12.26
CA GLU A 149 18.52 -5.49 -13.70
C GLU A 149 19.17 -4.14 -14.02
N THR A 150 19.88 -3.57 -13.04
CA THR A 150 20.53 -2.26 -13.12
C THR A 150 22.00 -2.36 -12.73
N HIS A 151 22.86 -1.67 -13.48
CA HIS A 151 24.25 -1.45 -13.13
C HIS A 151 24.65 0.01 -13.40
N PHE A 152 25.15 0.68 -12.37
CA PHE A 152 25.71 2.02 -12.46
C PHE A 152 27.23 1.95 -12.70
N ALA A 153 27.75 2.74 -13.64
CA ALA A 153 29.18 2.82 -13.97
C ALA A 153 29.75 4.23 -13.74
N ASN A 154 28.88 5.21 -13.48
CA ASN A 154 29.19 6.58 -13.11
C ASN A 154 27.98 7.21 -12.40
N ALA A 155 28.19 8.33 -11.71
CA ALA A 155 27.15 9.00 -10.91
C ALA A 155 26.26 9.96 -11.73
N CYS A 156 26.68 10.37 -12.92
CA CYS A 156 26.00 11.44 -13.68
C CYS A 156 25.16 10.92 -14.85
N GLY A 157 25.31 9.68 -15.30
CA GLY A 157 24.58 9.13 -16.45
C GLY A 157 25.24 9.37 -17.80
N ILE A 158 26.56 9.63 -17.83
CA ILE A 158 27.32 9.62 -19.08
C ILE A 158 27.32 8.20 -19.66
N HIS A 159 27.35 8.09 -20.98
CA HIS A 159 27.28 6.79 -21.65
C HIS A 159 28.50 5.92 -21.30
N ASP A 160 28.19 4.71 -20.86
CA ASP A 160 29.13 3.61 -20.73
C ASP A 160 28.36 2.31 -21.08
N PRO A 161 28.93 1.35 -21.83
CA PRO A 161 28.26 0.10 -22.19
C PRO A 161 27.80 -0.75 -21.00
N MET A 162 28.51 -0.65 -19.86
CA MET A 162 28.14 -1.30 -18.60
C MET A 162 27.13 -0.49 -17.80
N HIS A 163 26.70 0.70 -18.25
CA HIS A 163 25.76 1.54 -17.53
C HIS A 163 24.32 1.35 -17.98
N PHE A 164 23.58 0.46 -17.35
CA PHE A 164 22.26 0.08 -17.84
C PHE A 164 21.22 -0.06 -16.72
N THR A 165 19.95 -0.01 -17.11
CA THR A 165 18.78 -0.21 -16.24
C THR A 165 17.60 -0.71 -17.08
N THR A 166 16.44 -0.86 -16.46
CA THR A 166 15.16 -1.17 -17.11
C THR A 166 14.11 -0.13 -16.71
N ALA A 167 12.99 -0.06 -17.44
CA ALA A 167 11.91 0.84 -17.07
C ALA A 167 11.29 0.44 -15.71
N SER A 168 11.18 -0.86 -15.44
CA SER A 168 10.71 -1.41 -14.17
C SER A 168 11.60 -0.99 -12.99
N ASP A 169 12.92 -1.09 -13.15
CA ASP A 169 13.87 -0.70 -12.11
C ASP A 169 13.90 0.81 -11.87
N MET A 170 13.84 1.59 -12.95
CA MET A 170 13.74 3.04 -12.83
C MET A 170 12.45 3.48 -12.13
N ALA A 171 11.34 2.75 -12.31
CA ALA A 171 10.10 3.00 -11.57
C ALA A 171 10.24 2.69 -10.07
N LYS A 172 11.04 1.68 -9.68
CA LYS A 172 11.37 1.41 -8.27
C LYS A 172 12.18 2.55 -7.66
N PHE A 173 13.20 3.04 -8.36
CA PHE A 173 13.99 4.19 -7.91
C PHE A 173 13.12 5.43 -7.75
N ALA A 174 12.30 5.74 -8.76
CA ALA A 174 11.40 6.88 -8.73
C ALA A 174 10.40 6.79 -7.57
N ARG A 175 9.78 5.63 -7.38
CA ARG A 175 8.84 5.38 -6.28
C ARG A 175 9.48 5.60 -4.91
N TYR A 176 10.67 5.05 -4.70
CA TYR A 176 11.42 5.26 -3.46
C TYR A 176 11.84 6.72 -3.28
N ALA A 177 12.44 7.34 -4.31
CA ALA A 177 12.87 8.73 -4.24
C ALA A 177 11.72 9.68 -3.91
N MET A 178 10.52 9.43 -4.43
CA MET A 178 9.34 10.23 -4.14
C MET A 178 8.78 10.06 -2.72
N THR A 179 9.28 9.10 -1.92
CA THR A 179 8.99 9.05 -0.48
C THR A 179 9.90 9.98 0.33
N LEU A 180 10.99 10.47 -0.26
CA LEU A 180 11.92 11.41 0.38
C LEU A 180 11.40 12.86 0.20
N PRO A 181 11.07 13.58 1.29
CA PRO A 181 10.51 14.93 1.20
C PRO A 181 11.39 15.91 0.42
N GLU A 182 12.71 15.91 0.67
CA GLU A 182 13.63 16.83 -0.01
C GLU A 182 13.71 16.54 -1.52
N PHE A 183 13.77 15.27 -1.92
CA PHE A 183 13.76 14.89 -3.34
C PHE A 183 12.49 15.40 -4.03
N ARG A 184 11.32 15.15 -3.41
CA ARG A 184 10.00 15.54 -3.92
C ARG A 184 9.89 17.06 -4.07
N GLU A 185 10.38 17.82 -3.10
CA GLU A 185 10.42 19.28 -3.18
C GLU A 185 11.24 19.75 -4.39
N ILE A 186 12.47 19.26 -4.52
CA ILE A 186 13.41 19.67 -5.57
C ILE A 186 12.88 19.36 -6.97
N VAL A 187 12.41 18.12 -7.23
CA VAL A 187 11.98 17.73 -8.58
C VAL A 187 10.68 18.41 -9.03
N SER A 188 9.90 18.93 -8.08
CA SER A 188 8.69 19.70 -8.35
C SER A 188 8.95 21.19 -8.64
N ALA A 189 10.17 21.67 -8.42
CA ALA A 189 10.52 23.07 -8.63
C ALA A 189 10.65 23.40 -10.13
N PRO A 190 10.02 24.49 -10.63
CA PRO A 190 10.05 24.86 -12.05
C PRO A 190 11.41 25.40 -12.50
N SER A 191 12.21 25.91 -11.57
CA SER A 191 13.52 26.49 -11.82
C SER A 191 14.32 26.57 -10.53
N PHE A 192 15.64 26.77 -10.67
CA PHE A 192 16.55 27.01 -9.57
C PHE A 192 17.52 28.15 -9.92
N THR A 193 17.85 28.97 -8.92
CA THR A 193 18.92 29.96 -9.03
C THR A 193 19.90 29.70 -7.89
N MET A 194 21.11 29.29 -8.24
CA MET A 194 22.18 29.03 -7.29
C MET A 194 22.54 30.33 -6.54
N PRO A 195 22.67 30.31 -5.21
CA PRO A 195 23.18 31.47 -4.48
C PRO A 195 24.62 31.79 -4.87
N ALA A 196 25.08 33.00 -4.51
CA ALA A 196 26.48 33.37 -4.69
C ALA A 196 27.41 32.38 -3.97
N THR A 197 28.49 32.01 -4.63
CA THR A 197 29.54 31.13 -4.09
C THR A 197 30.83 31.93 -3.89
N ASN A 198 31.89 31.26 -3.43
CA ASN A 198 33.22 31.86 -3.34
C ASN A 198 33.88 32.12 -4.72
N LYS A 199 33.30 31.62 -5.82
CA LYS A 199 33.86 31.73 -7.18
C LYS A 199 32.90 32.40 -8.17
N HIS A 200 31.60 32.34 -7.92
CA HIS A 200 30.57 32.95 -8.75
C HIS A 200 29.72 33.92 -7.92
N PRO A 201 29.75 35.24 -8.21
CA PRO A 201 28.99 36.22 -7.45
C PRO A 201 27.49 36.19 -7.75
N THR A 202 27.10 35.70 -8.94
CA THR A 202 25.72 35.60 -9.38
C THR A 202 25.55 34.40 -10.31
N TRP A 203 24.33 33.88 -10.38
CA TRP A 203 23.92 32.81 -11.27
C TRP A 203 22.65 33.18 -12.03
N PRO A 204 22.48 32.70 -13.28
CA PRO A 204 21.22 32.86 -13.99
C PRO A 204 20.12 32.00 -13.36
N VAL A 205 18.87 32.35 -13.64
CA VAL A 205 17.73 31.46 -13.37
C VAL A 205 17.82 30.27 -14.32
N MET A 206 17.90 29.06 -13.77
CA MET A 206 18.02 27.84 -14.53
C MET A 206 16.69 27.07 -14.51
N PRO A 207 16.03 26.89 -15.67
CA PRO A 207 14.75 26.19 -15.73
C PRO A 207 14.92 24.69 -15.51
N ASN A 208 13.86 24.05 -15.02
CA ASN A 208 13.81 22.59 -14.93
C ASN A 208 13.86 21.97 -16.35
N THR A 209 14.69 20.96 -16.52
CA THR A 209 14.82 20.23 -17.79
C THR A 209 13.54 19.50 -18.20
N ASN A 210 12.63 19.21 -17.26
CA ASN A 210 11.34 18.59 -17.52
C ASN A 210 10.34 19.58 -18.13
N LYS A 211 10.44 19.78 -19.44
CA LYS A 211 9.53 20.63 -20.22
C LYS A 211 8.06 20.22 -20.13
N LEU A 212 7.76 18.93 -19.93
CA LEU A 212 6.38 18.45 -19.74
C LEU A 212 5.77 19.07 -18.48
N MET A 213 6.51 19.07 -17.36
CA MET A 213 6.06 19.71 -16.12
C MET A 213 5.85 21.23 -16.28
N LEU A 214 6.68 21.90 -17.08
CA LEU A 214 6.58 23.36 -17.28
C LEU A 214 5.45 23.78 -18.22
N SER A 215 5.01 22.89 -19.11
CA SER A 215 4.07 23.22 -20.19
C SER A 215 2.70 22.55 -20.05
N ASP A 216 2.57 21.49 -19.26
CA ASP A 216 1.31 20.77 -19.10
C ASP A 216 0.25 21.65 -18.41
N LYS A 217 -0.98 21.56 -18.93
CA LYS A 217 -2.15 22.30 -18.47
C LYS A 217 -3.32 21.36 -18.20
N SER A 218 -3.04 20.14 -17.72
CA SER A 218 -4.09 19.18 -17.40
C SER A 218 -4.96 19.69 -16.25
N ASP A 219 -6.28 19.65 -16.42
CA ASP A 219 -7.25 19.93 -15.34
C ASP A 219 -7.48 18.69 -14.44
N LYS A 220 -6.91 17.53 -14.79
CA LYS A 220 -7.13 16.25 -14.11
C LYS A 220 -6.09 15.93 -13.05
N TYR A 221 -4.86 16.40 -13.25
CA TYR A 221 -3.72 16.07 -12.41
C TYR A 221 -2.66 17.17 -12.54
N LYS A 222 -1.74 17.23 -11.57
CA LYS A 222 -0.57 18.08 -11.60
C LYS A 222 0.69 17.23 -11.75
N ILE A 223 1.52 17.55 -12.73
CA ILE A 223 2.86 16.96 -12.86
C ILE A 223 3.77 17.53 -11.78
N ASN A 224 4.46 16.67 -11.05
CA ASN A 224 5.28 17.03 -9.90
C ASN A 224 6.71 16.42 -9.95
N GLY A 225 7.19 16.05 -11.14
CA GLY A 225 8.53 15.51 -11.35
C GLY A 225 8.64 14.67 -12.64
N ILE A 226 9.72 13.91 -12.87
CA ILE A 226 10.88 13.72 -12.00
C ILE A 226 12.17 14.07 -12.74
N LYS A 227 12.55 13.30 -13.78
CA LYS A 227 13.88 13.44 -14.39
C LYS A 227 13.91 13.06 -15.86
N THR A 228 14.50 13.94 -16.66
CA THR A 228 14.85 13.69 -18.08
C THR A 228 16.21 13.00 -18.21
N GLY A 229 16.40 12.26 -19.31
CA GLY A 229 17.69 11.69 -19.70
C GLY A 229 17.89 11.68 -21.21
N TYR A 230 19.10 12.00 -21.66
CA TYR A 230 19.49 11.86 -23.06
C TYR A 230 20.99 11.62 -23.19
N THR A 231 21.34 10.63 -24.01
CA THR A 231 22.63 10.50 -24.70
C THR A 231 22.36 9.94 -26.09
N GLY A 232 23.30 10.08 -27.03
CA GLY A 232 23.13 9.51 -28.38
C GLY A 232 22.76 8.01 -28.34
N PRO A 233 23.50 7.17 -27.59
CA PRO A 233 23.17 5.75 -27.45
C PRO A 233 21.88 5.46 -26.67
N ALA A 234 21.53 6.25 -25.65
CA ALA A 234 20.31 6.05 -24.87
C ALA A 234 19.05 6.39 -25.66
N GLY A 235 19.10 7.42 -26.51
CA GLY A 235 17.90 8.10 -26.97
C GLY A 235 17.33 9.00 -25.86
N HIS A 236 16.12 9.49 -26.06
CA HIS A 236 15.42 10.31 -25.08
C HIS A 236 14.65 9.44 -24.08
N ASN A 237 14.83 9.75 -22.80
CA ASN A 237 14.21 9.09 -21.66
C ASN A 237 13.54 10.11 -20.74
N LEU A 238 12.48 9.69 -20.05
CA LEU A 238 11.77 10.52 -19.07
C LEU A 238 11.14 9.66 -17.98
N VAL A 239 11.40 10.03 -16.73
CA VAL A 239 10.58 9.65 -15.58
C VAL A 239 9.68 10.84 -15.22
N SER A 240 8.37 10.61 -15.16
CA SER A 240 7.39 11.61 -14.75
C SER A 240 6.57 11.10 -13.57
N SER A 241 6.18 12.02 -12.70
CA SER A 241 5.20 11.78 -11.65
C SER A 241 4.08 12.80 -11.78
N ALA A 242 2.85 12.38 -11.51
CA ALA A 242 1.70 13.27 -11.46
C ALA A 242 0.69 12.79 -10.42
N ILE A 243 -0.02 13.75 -9.81
CA ILE A 243 -0.99 13.50 -8.75
C ILE A 243 -2.30 14.24 -9.03
N ASN A 244 -3.45 13.59 -8.78
CA ASN A 244 -4.77 14.22 -8.87
C ASN A 244 -5.26 14.76 -7.51
N SER A 245 -6.41 15.44 -7.51
CA SER A 245 -7.04 15.99 -6.30
C SER A 245 -7.49 14.95 -5.27
N GLU A 246 -7.61 13.68 -5.68
CA GLU A 246 -8.00 12.56 -4.81
C GLU A 246 -6.78 11.87 -4.18
N GLY A 247 -5.57 12.35 -4.48
CA GLY A 247 -4.33 11.76 -3.99
C GLY A 247 -3.94 10.45 -4.67
N MET A 248 -4.44 10.20 -5.89
CA MET A 248 -3.88 9.17 -6.78
C MET A 248 -2.63 9.73 -7.45
N GLU A 249 -1.47 9.15 -7.16
CA GLU A 249 -0.20 9.53 -7.76
C GLU A 249 0.33 8.41 -8.65
N LEU A 250 0.67 8.75 -9.88
CA LEU A 250 1.16 7.82 -10.88
C LEU A 250 2.58 8.19 -11.30
N ILE A 251 3.41 7.18 -11.53
CA ILE A 251 4.76 7.32 -12.05
C ILE A 251 4.83 6.66 -13.43
N ALA A 252 5.23 7.43 -14.44
CA ALA A 252 5.47 6.97 -15.80
C ALA A 252 6.98 6.97 -16.09
N VAL A 253 7.49 5.89 -16.66
CA VAL A 253 8.86 5.82 -17.19
C VAL A 253 8.79 5.50 -18.68
N VAL A 254 9.43 6.33 -19.50
CA VAL A 254 9.56 6.16 -20.95
C VAL A 254 11.04 6.13 -21.30
N MET A 255 11.48 5.11 -22.04
CA MET A 255 12.89 4.94 -22.40
C MET A 255 13.11 4.67 -23.88
N ALA A 256 14.30 5.03 -24.35
CA ALA A 256 14.82 4.75 -25.67
C ALA A 256 13.94 5.27 -26.82
N VAL A 257 13.44 6.51 -26.69
CA VAL A 257 12.77 7.22 -27.78
C VAL A 257 13.83 7.73 -28.76
N LYS A 258 13.81 7.23 -29.99
CA LYS A 258 14.84 7.48 -31.01
C LYS A 258 14.28 7.83 -32.41
N ASN A 259 12.96 7.99 -32.51
CA ASN A 259 12.29 8.36 -33.76
C ASN A 259 12.47 9.85 -34.08
N GLU A 260 12.05 10.26 -35.28
CA GLU A 260 11.99 11.67 -35.65
C GLU A 260 11.15 12.47 -34.64
N GLY A 261 11.67 13.59 -34.14
CA GLY A 261 11.04 14.37 -33.06
C GLY A 261 11.16 13.73 -31.66
N ALA A 262 12.13 12.84 -31.42
CA ALA A 262 12.26 12.11 -30.16
C ALA A 262 12.23 12.97 -28.88
N SER A 263 12.82 14.18 -28.92
CA SER A 263 12.84 15.15 -27.81
C SER A 263 11.43 15.57 -27.37
N GLU A 264 10.54 15.78 -28.33
CA GLU A 264 9.15 16.16 -28.10
C GLU A 264 8.31 14.90 -27.81
N ASN A 265 8.55 13.83 -28.56
CA ASN A 265 7.82 12.56 -28.43
C ASN A 265 7.96 11.94 -27.03
N VAL A 266 9.13 11.99 -26.39
CA VAL A 266 9.29 11.44 -25.03
C VAL A 266 8.35 12.13 -24.02
N GLN A 267 8.10 13.43 -24.20
CA GLN A 267 7.19 14.21 -23.35
C GLN A 267 5.73 13.85 -23.67
N LEU A 268 5.39 13.76 -24.96
CA LEU A 268 4.05 13.35 -25.41
C LEU A 268 3.71 11.94 -24.92
N TYR A 269 4.63 10.99 -25.05
CA TYR A 269 4.45 9.61 -24.62
C TYR A 269 4.26 9.49 -23.11
N SER A 270 5.03 10.24 -22.32
CA SER A 270 4.82 10.31 -20.88
C SER A 270 3.43 10.88 -20.54
N LYS A 271 3.02 11.96 -21.23
CA LYS A 271 1.67 12.52 -21.07
C LYS A 271 0.57 11.52 -21.43
N GLU A 272 0.70 10.80 -22.54
CA GLU A 272 -0.27 9.79 -22.96
C GLU A 272 -0.40 8.64 -21.94
N LEU A 273 0.69 8.22 -21.30
CA LEU A 273 0.64 7.24 -20.21
C LEU A 273 -0.09 7.78 -18.98
N LEU A 274 0.23 9.01 -18.56
CA LEU A 274 -0.44 9.65 -17.43
C LEU A 274 -1.94 9.84 -17.72
N ASP A 275 -2.29 10.37 -18.90
CA ASP A 275 -3.68 10.52 -19.34
C ASP A 275 -4.39 9.16 -19.37
N TYR A 276 -3.76 8.10 -19.89
CA TYR A 276 -4.30 6.74 -19.82
C TYR A 276 -4.57 6.30 -18.37
N GLY A 277 -3.64 6.51 -17.45
CA GLY A 277 -3.80 6.19 -16.03
C GLY A 277 -4.98 6.91 -15.40
N PHE A 278 -5.01 8.23 -15.46
CA PHE A 278 -6.08 9.04 -14.85
C PHE A 278 -7.45 8.87 -15.53
N ASN A 279 -7.49 8.49 -16.81
CA ASN A 279 -8.74 8.23 -17.51
C ASN A 279 -9.34 6.87 -17.15
N ASN A 280 -8.51 5.83 -16.94
CA ASN A 280 -8.98 4.45 -16.82
C ASN A 280 -8.94 3.88 -15.40
N PHE A 281 -8.21 4.52 -14.48
CA PHE A 281 -8.06 4.08 -13.10
C PHE A 281 -8.54 5.13 -12.11
N GLU A 282 -8.94 4.67 -10.94
CA GLU A 282 -9.35 5.51 -9.80
C GLU A 282 -8.86 4.92 -8.49
N LYS A 283 -8.73 5.78 -7.48
CA LYS A 283 -8.40 5.40 -6.11
C LYS A 283 -9.67 4.86 -5.44
N VAL A 284 -9.67 3.60 -5.05
CA VAL A 284 -10.81 2.89 -4.45
C VAL A 284 -10.47 2.52 -3.01
N ASN A 285 -11.31 2.97 -2.09
CA ASN A 285 -11.25 2.54 -0.69
C ASN A 285 -11.99 1.20 -0.54
N LEU A 286 -11.25 0.13 -0.26
CA LEU A 286 -11.78 -1.21 -0.02
C LEU A 286 -12.12 -1.43 1.46
N LEU A 287 -11.35 -0.85 2.38
CA LEU A 287 -11.59 -0.89 3.82
C LEU A 287 -11.23 0.44 4.47
N GLU A 288 -12.10 0.93 5.34
CA GLU A 288 -11.81 2.07 6.20
C GLU A 288 -11.47 1.59 7.61
N LYS A 289 -10.39 2.11 8.21
CA LYS A 289 -9.95 1.78 9.56
C LYS A 289 -11.05 2.06 10.60
N GLY A 290 -11.23 1.13 11.52
CA GLY A 290 -12.17 1.26 12.64
C GLY A 290 -13.63 1.12 12.25
N LYS A 291 -13.95 0.83 10.98
CA LYS A 291 -15.32 0.47 10.57
C LYS A 291 -15.64 -0.95 10.98
N VAL A 292 -16.91 -1.16 11.31
CA VAL A 292 -17.46 -2.50 11.51
C VAL A 292 -17.38 -3.25 10.19
N TYR A 293 -16.60 -4.32 10.19
CA TYR A 293 -16.45 -5.23 9.05
C TYR A 293 -17.56 -6.28 9.06
N ARG A 294 -17.79 -6.91 10.21
CA ARG A 294 -18.85 -7.91 10.42
C ARG A 294 -19.18 -8.04 11.91
N ASN A 295 -20.43 -8.38 12.21
CA ASN A 295 -20.86 -8.84 13.52
C ASN A 295 -20.79 -10.38 13.61
N VAL A 296 -20.23 -10.91 14.71
CA VAL A 296 -20.07 -12.35 14.94
C VAL A 296 -20.70 -12.76 16.27
N LYS A 297 -21.25 -13.98 16.32
CA LYS A 297 -21.79 -14.55 17.55
C LYS A 297 -20.65 -14.92 18.49
N VAL A 298 -20.82 -14.63 19.78
CA VAL A 298 -19.91 -15.05 20.84
C VAL A 298 -20.65 -15.96 21.81
N GLU A 299 -20.08 -17.12 22.08
CA GLU A 299 -20.60 -18.10 23.04
C GLU A 299 -20.09 -17.80 24.45
N ASN A 300 -20.76 -18.37 25.46
CA ASN A 300 -20.43 -18.20 26.88
C ASN A 300 -20.45 -16.74 27.36
N THR A 301 -21.33 -15.90 26.82
CA THR A 301 -21.52 -14.51 27.28
C THR A 301 -23.01 -14.21 27.48
N ASP A 302 -23.32 -13.19 28.27
CA ASP A 302 -24.68 -12.66 28.45
C ASP A 302 -25.15 -11.77 27.28
N ASP A 303 -24.23 -11.45 26.37
CA ASP A 303 -24.50 -10.58 25.24
C ASP A 303 -25.29 -11.29 24.13
N ILE A 304 -26.42 -10.68 23.75
CA ILE A 304 -27.31 -11.17 22.69
C ILE A 304 -27.13 -10.43 21.36
N TYR A 305 -26.30 -9.39 21.33
CA TYR A 305 -26.09 -8.51 20.17
C TYR A 305 -24.90 -8.94 19.32
N GLY A 306 -24.05 -9.83 19.84
CA GLY A 306 -22.83 -10.28 19.18
C GLY A 306 -21.69 -9.29 19.33
N LEU A 307 -20.55 -9.62 18.72
CA LEU A 307 -19.34 -8.83 18.72
C LEU A 307 -19.10 -8.24 17.33
N ASP A 308 -19.02 -6.93 17.24
CA ASP A 308 -18.53 -6.28 16.04
C ASP A 308 -17.02 -6.46 15.93
N LEU A 309 -16.58 -6.93 14.77
CA LEU A 309 -15.19 -6.94 14.36
C LEU A 309 -14.90 -5.70 13.54
N ILE A 310 -13.88 -4.94 13.93
CA ILE A 310 -13.48 -3.72 13.25
C ILE A 310 -12.13 -3.89 12.55
N THR A 311 -11.97 -3.21 11.42
CA THR A 311 -10.72 -3.17 10.65
C THR A 311 -9.64 -2.39 11.40
N THR A 312 -8.39 -2.85 11.29
CA THR A 312 -7.22 -2.22 11.93
C THR A 312 -6.52 -1.17 11.07
N ALA A 313 -6.74 -1.20 9.76
CA ALA A 313 -6.10 -0.33 8.78
C ALA A 313 -7.05 0.06 7.66
N ASP A 314 -6.75 1.20 7.01
CA ASP A 314 -7.33 1.55 5.73
C ASP A 314 -6.70 0.68 4.63
N LEU A 315 -7.50 0.28 3.64
CA LEU A 315 -7.02 -0.38 2.44
C LEU A 315 -7.53 0.40 1.23
N THR A 316 -6.63 1.15 0.61
CA THR A 316 -6.92 1.91 -0.60
C THR A 316 -6.08 1.38 -1.76
N CYS A 317 -6.68 1.27 -2.95
CA CYS A 317 -6.02 0.70 -4.13
C CYS A 317 -6.37 1.49 -5.39
N VAL A 318 -5.42 1.61 -6.31
CA VAL A 318 -5.70 2.10 -7.66
C VAL A 318 -6.22 0.96 -8.52
N LEU A 319 -7.49 1.05 -8.93
CA LEU A 319 -8.20 0.01 -9.66
C LEU A 319 -8.84 0.56 -10.94
N PRO A 320 -9.08 -0.29 -11.95
CA PRO A 320 -9.85 0.12 -13.12
C PRO A 320 -11.20 0.72 -12.75
N LYS A 321 -11.57 1.82 -13.40
CA LYS A 321 -12.89 2.45 -13.28
C LYS A 321 -13.99 1.48 -13.74
N ASP A 322 -13.72 0.69 -14.77
CA ASP A 322 -14.56 -0.44 -15.12
C ASP A 322 -14.46 -1.53 -14.04
N LYS A 323 -15.53 -1.67 -13.26
CA LYS A 323 -15.63 -2.64 -12.16
C LYS A 323 -15.45 -4.08 -12.64
N SER A 324 -15.81 -4.40 -13.88
CA SER A 324 -15.66 -5.76 -14.43
C SER A 324 -14.20 -6.17 -14.60
N LEU A 325 -13.28 -5.20 -14.73
CA LEU A 325 -11.85 -5.42 -14.90
C LEU A 325 -11.07 -5.50 -13.59
N ARG A 326 -11.71 -5.28 -12.43
CA ARG A 326 -11.01 -5.21 -11.14
C ARG A 326 -10.50 -6.57 -10.66
N ASN A 327 -11.29 -7.62 -10.91
CA ASN A 327 -11.02 -9.00 -10.49
C ASN A 327 -10.44 -9.11 -9.06
N ILE A 328 -11.14 -8.50 -8.11
CA ILE A 328 -10.77 -8.52 -6.69
C ILE A 328 -11.52 -9.65 -6.00
N LYS A 329 -10.77 -10.50 -5.30
CA LYS A 329 -11.29 -11.56 -4.45
C LYS A 329 -10.97 -11.23 -2.99
N GLU A 330 -11.97 -11.36 -2.14
CA GLU A 330 -11.88 -11.18 -0.70
C GLU A 330 -12.02 -12.54 -0.01
N VAL A 331 -11.06 -12.89 0.85
CA VAL A 331 -11.05 -14.15 1.61
C VAL A 331 -10.98 -13.85 3.11
N GLN A 332 -11.92 -14.41 3.86
CA GLN A 332 -12.08 -14.14 5.28
C GLN A 332 -11.53 -15.29 6.11
N HIS A 333 -10.71 -14.98 7.10
CA HIS A 333 -10.11 -15.92 8.04
C HIS A 333 -10.55 -15.56 9.45
N ILE A 334 -11.81 -15.85 9.76
CA ILE A 334 -12.45 -15.61 11.06
C ILE A 334 -12.93 -16.97 11.58
N SER A 335 -12.79 -17.23 12.88
CA SER A 335 -13.32 -18.46 13.49
C SER A 335 -14.85 -18.52 13.37
N ASP A 336 -15.39 -19.69 13.02
CA ASP A 336 -16.84 -19.93 12.98
C ASP A 336 -17.49 -19.78 14.36
N THR A 337 -16.71 -19.95 15.44
CA THR A 337 -17.19 -19.79 16.81
C THR A 337 -16.14 -19.07 17.65
N ILE A 338 -16.58 -18.02 18.34
CA ILE A 338 -15.77 -17.23 19.28
C ILE A 338 -16.37 -17.45 20.68
N TYR A 339 -15.51 -17.60 21.68
CA TYR A 339 -15.92 -17.85 23.06
C TYR A 339 -15.46 -16.71 23.95
N ALA A 340 -16.32 -16.25 24.85
CA ALA A 340 -15.95 -15.31 25.89
C ALA A 340 -15.07 -15.98 26.98
N PRO A 341 -14.14 -15.23 27.61
CA PRO A 341 -14.00 -13.78 27.52
C PRO A 341 -13.24 -13.31 26.28
N VAL A 342 -13.62 -12.15 25.75
CA VAL A 342 -12.92 -11.44 24.66
C VAL A 342 -12.67 -10.02 25.13
N ASN A 343 -11.46 -9.49 24.96
CA ASN A 343 -11.14 -8.09 25.28
C ASN A 343 -11.24 -7.21 24.02
N LYS A 344 -11.59 -5.93 24.22
CA LYS A 344 -11.48 -4.92 23.17
C LYS A 344 -10.06 -4.91 22.59
N GLY A 345 -9.95 -4.98 21.27
CA GLY A 345 -8.67 -4.99 20.57
C GLY A 345 -8.06 -6.37 20.35
N ASP A 346 -8.64 -7.44 20.91
CA ASP A 346 -8.18 -8.80 20.63
C ASP A 346 -8.36 -9.11 19.13
N ILE A 347 -7.35 -9.73 18.51
CA ILE A 347 -7.38 -10.12 17.09
C ILE A 347 -8.31 -11.32 16.92
N MET A 348 -9.40 -11.14 16.18
CA MET A 348 -10.45 -12.15 15.96
C MET A 348 -10.32 -12.85 14.61
N GLY A 349 -9.36 -12.43 13.79
CA GLY A 349 -9.15 -12.94 12.45
C GLY A 349 -8.54 -11.89 11.54
N TYR A 350 -8.60 -12.14 10.24
CA TYR A 350 -8.16 -11.20 9.21
C TYR A 350 -8.92 -11.41 7.90
N VAL A 351 -8.83 -10.43 7.03
CA VAL A 351 -9.30 -10.50 5.65
C VAL A 351 -8.12 -10.33 4.70
N GLU A 352 -8.06 -11.17 3.67
CA GLU A 352 -7.08 -11.09 2.59
C GLU A 352 -7.76 -10.65 1.28
N PHE A 353 -7.12 -9.71 0.58
CA PHE A 353 -7.54 -9.27 -0.74
C PHE A 353 -6.55 -9.78 -1.78
N PHE A 354 -7.08 -10.29 -2.89
CA PHE A 354 -6.31 -10.77 -4.02
C PHE A 354 -6.77 -10.05 -5.29
N LYS A 355 -5.84 -9.74 -6.18
CA LYS A 355 -6.11 -9.26 -7.54
C LYS A 355 -5.53 -10.24 -8.53
N ASN A 356 -6.35 -10.81 -9.40
CA ASN A 356 -5.92 -11.87 -10.31
C ASN A 356 -5.17 -13.01 -9.57
N ASP A 357 -5.70 -13.43 -8.42
CA ASP A 357 -5.11 -14.45 -7.52
C ASP A 357 -3.75 -14.10 -6.90
N ILE A 358 -3.24 -12.88 -7.12
CA ILE A 358 -2.03 -12.37 -6.46
C ILE A 358 -2.43 -11.68 -5.15
N PRO A 359 -1.83 -12.05 -3.99
CA PRO A 359 -2.09 -11.38 -2.72
C PRO A 359 -1.79 -9.89 -2.80
N MET A 360 -2.74 -9.05 -2.39
CA MET A 360 -2.59 -7.59 -2.34
C MET A 360 -2.35 -7.10 -0.92
N ALA A 361 -3.20 -7.53 0.01
CA ALA A 361 -3.21 -7.01 1.37
C ALA A 361 -3.85 -8.01 2.33
N LYS A 362 -3.41 -7.93 3.58
CA LYS A 362 -3.99 -8.64 4.72
C LYS A 362 -4.28 -7.61 5.81
N VAL A 363 -5.53 -7.54 6.24
CA VAL A 363 -5.97 -6.59 7.28
C VAL A 363 -6.55 -7.37 8.45
N GLU A 364 -5.99 -7.14 9.64
CA GLU A 364 -6.47 -7.75 10.87
C GLU A 364 -7.82 -7.17 11.29
N LEU A 365 -8.65 -8.03 11.88
CA LEU A 365 -9.95 -7.69 12.42
C LEU A 365 -9.90 -7.86 13.93
N VAL A 366 -10.28 -6.82 14.68
CA VAL A 366 -10.21 -6.81 16.14
C VAL A 366 -11.57 -6.63 16.79
N ALA A 367 -11.72 -7.12 18.01
CA ALA A 367 -12.92 -6.97 18.81
C ALA A 367 -13.20 -5.48 19.13
N ALA A 368 -14.39 -4.97 18.77
CA ALA A 368 -14.75 -3.58 19.02
C ALA A 368 -14.93 -3.24 20.52
N ARG A 369 -15.22 -4.25 21.34
CA ARG A 369 -15.49 -4.13 22.78
C ARG A 369 -15.14 -5.42 23.52
N THR A 370 -15.05 -5.31 24.85
CA THR A 370 -14.88 -6.46 25.75
C THR A 370 -16.23 -7.17 25.96
N LEU A 371 -16.22 -8.50 25.94
CA LEU A 371 -17.33 -9.38 26.32
C LEU A 371 -16.86 -10.33 27.40
N GLU A 372 -17.50 -10.25 28.57
CA GLU A 372 -17.17 -11.07 29.72
C GLU A 372 -17.73 -12.49 29.58
N HIS A 373 -17.03 -13.44 30.22
CA HIS A 373 -17.50 -14.82 30.32
C HIS A 373 -18.67 -14.91 31.30
N LYS A 374 -19.76 -15.54 30.85
CA LYS A 374 -20.86 -15.95 31.70
C LYS A 374 -20.69 -17.43 32.07
N PRO A 375 -20.50 -17.76 33.36
CA PRO A 375 -20.45 -19.15 33.79
C PRO A 375 -21.79 -19.84 33.53
N GLU A 376 -21.75 -21.13 33.16
CA GLU A 376 -22.96 -21.92 32.98
C GLU A 376 -23.84 -21.87 34.23
N PRO A 377 -25.17 -21.78 34.07
CA PRO A 377 -26.07 -21.84 35.21
C PRO A 377 -25.88 -23.17 35.95
N GLU A 378 -25.80 -23.12 37.28
CA GLU A 378 -25.65 -24.33 38.09
C GLU A 378 -26.77 -25.33 37.76
N SER A 379 -26.39 -26.58 37.49
CA SER A 379 -27.36 -27.64 37.21
C SER A 379 -28.39 -27.78 38.35
N LEU A 380 -29.64 -28.12 38.03
CA LEU A 380 -30.66 -28.40 39.06
C LEU A 380 -30.18 -29.45 40.07
N LYS A 381 -29.34 -30.41 39.65
CA LYS A 381 -28.73 -31.40 40.54
C LYS A 381 -27.74 -30.78 41.52
N SER A 382 -26.88 -29.86 41.08
CA SER A 382 -25.91 -29.20 41.96
C SER A 382 -26.60 -28.22 42.91
N VAL A 383 -27.60 -27.49 42.44
CA VAL A 383 -28.44 -26.63 43.28
C VAL A 383 -29.20 -27.47 44.32
N ALA A 384 -29.85 -28.56 43.89
CA ALA A 384 -30.57 -29.47 44.79
C ALA A 384 -29.64 -30.16 45.80
N LYS A 385 -28.43 -30.56 45.38
CA LYS A 385 -27.42 -31.11 46.27
C LYS A 385 -26.97 -30.10 47.31
N LYS A 386 -26.64 -28.86 46.91
CA LYS A 386 -26.31 -27.77 47.84
C LYS A 386 -27.46 -27.47 48.80
N ALA A 387 -28.69 -27.47 48.30
CA ALA A 387 -29.89 -27.25 49.12
C ALA A 387 -30.12 -28.40 50.11
N TYR A 388 -29.97 -29.66 49.69
CA TYR A 388 -30.06 -30.82 50.57
C TYR A 388 -28.95 -30.84 51.60
N ASP A 389 -27.72 -30.49 51.22
CA ASP A 389 -26.56 -30.46 52.10
C ASP A 389 -26.58 -29.30 53.11
N ASN A 390 -27.47 -28.33 52.93
CA ASN A 390 -27.70 -27.27 53.89
C ASN A 390 -28.28 -27.83 55.21
N ILE A 391 -27.57 -27.56 56.31
CA ILE A 391 -27.92 -28.01 57.67
C ILE A 391 -29.36 -27.63 58.05
N PHE A 392 -29.83 -26.43 57.67
CA PHE A 392 -31.16 -25.94 58.00
C PHE A 392 -32.26 -26.72 57.25
N VAL A 393 -32.00 -27.12 56.01
CA VAL A 393 -32.92 -27.95 55.22
C VAL A 393 -32.98 -29.37 55.79
N LYS A 394 -31.83 -29.96 56.17
CA LYS A 394 -31.80 -31.27 56.85
C LYS A 394 -32.58 -31.26 58.16
N ILE A 395 -32.40 -30.23 58.99
CA ILE A 395 -33.16 -30.03 60.24
C ILE A 395 -34.65 -29.89 59.94
N GLY A 396 -35.03 -29.06 58.97
CA GLY A 396 -36.42 -28.89 58.56
C GLY A 396 -37.09 -30.18 58.12
N LEU A 397 -36.42 -30.96 57.25
CA LEU A 397 -36.91 -32.27 56.80
C LEU A 397 -37.06 -33.27 57.96
N PHE A 398 -36.12 -33.26 58.92
CA PHE A 398 -36.20 -34.10 60.12
C PHE A 398 -37.41 -33.72 60.98
N VAL A 399 -37.65 -32.43 61.22
CA VAL A 399 -38.80 -31.92 61.98
C VAL A 399 -40.12 -32.31 61.31
N VAL A 400 -40.23 -32.13 59.98
CA VAL A 400 -41.44 -32.51 59.23
C VAL A 400 -41.67 -34.03 59.30
N GLY A 401 -40.62 -34.83 59.11
CA GLY A 401 -40.69 -36.28 59.26
C GLY A 401 -41.14 -36.71 60.65
N PHE A 402 -40.62 -36.04 61.69
CA PHE A 402 -41.02 -36.29 63.07
C PHE A 402 -42.49 -35.94 63.33
N ILE A 403 -42.98 -34.80 62.80
CA ILE A 403 -44.39 -34.41 62.91
C ILE A 403 -45.30 -35.40 62.19
N LEU A 404 -44.94 -35.84 60.98
CA LEU A 404 -45.72 -36.83 60.23
C LEU A 404 -45.77 -38.18 60.94
N LEU A 405 -44.64 -38.64 61.46
CA LEU A 405 -44.57 -39.85 62.27
C LEU A 405 -45.45 -39.73 63.52
N PHE A 406 -45.41 -38.59 64.20
CA PHE A 406 -46.26 -38.31 65.35
C PHE A 406 -47.76 -38.32 65.00
N ILE A 407 -48.14 -37.75 63.86
CA ILE A 407 -49.52 -37.78 63.35
C ILE A 407 -49.95 -39.22 63.03
N LEU A 408 -49.12 -40.00 62.34
CA LEU A 408 -49.35 -41.41 62.02
C LEU A 408 -49.49 -42.27 63.28
N LEU A 409 -48.61 -42.06 64.27
CA LEU A 409 -48.66 -42.71 65.56
C LEU A 409 -49.97 -42.35 66.30
N ARG A 410 -50.35 -41.07 66.31
CA ARG A 410 -51.61 -40.63 66.91
C ARG A 410 -52.83 -41.26 66.23
N PHE A 411 -52.80 -41.39 64.90
CA PHE A 411 -53.89 -41.98 64.13
C PHE A 411 -54.02 -43.49 64.36
N THR A 412 -52.89 -44.21 64.41
CA THR A 412 -52.84 -45.64 64.73
C THR A 412 -53.26 -45.92 66.18
N LEU A 413 -52.76 -45.15 67.15
CA LEU A 413 -53.19 -45.25 68.55
C LEU A 413 -54.69 -44.94 68.73
N ARG A 414 -55.24 -43.95 68.00
CA ARG A 414 -56.69 -43.70 67.97
C ARG A 414 -57.48 -44.87 67.40
N ARG A 415 -57.01 -45.52 66.32
CA ARG A 415 -57.66 -46.72 65.77
C ARG A 415 -57.64 -47.88 66.76
N ILE A 416 -56.52 -48.11 67.45
CA ILE A 416 -56.39 -49.16 68.47
C ILE A 416 -57.32 -48.86 69.66
N SER A 417 -57.35 -47.63 70.17
CA SER A 417 -58.24 -47.21 71.26
C SER A 417 -59.72 -47.39 70.93
N ARG A 418 -60.15 -47.04 69.70
CA ARG A 418 -61.55 -47.28 69.25
C ARG A 418 -61.90 -48.76 69.20
N LYS A 419 -60.96 -49.62 68.79
CA LYS A 419 -61.15 -51.08 68.73
C LYS A 419 -61.21 -51.73 70.13
N ILE A 420 -60.48 -51.17 71.10
CA ILE A 420 -60.54 -51.62 72.50
C ILE A 420 -61.85 -51.15 73.18
N ASN A 421 -62.33 -49.95 72.90
CA ASN A 421 -63.60 -49.45 73.45
C ASN A 421 -64.84 -50.13 72.83
N SER A 422 -64.82 -50.52 71.55
CA SER A 422 -65.93 -51.30 70.97
C SER A 422 -66.07 -52.70 71.60
N ASN A 423 -64.95 -53.32 72.01
CA ASN A 423 -64.95 -54.62 72.69
C ASN A 423 -65.40 -54.54 74.16
N ARG A 424 -65.39 -53.35 74.78
CA ARG A 424 -65.92 -53.16 76.15
C ARG A 424 -67.43 -52.97 76.21
N HIS A 425 -68.07 -52.46 75.14
CA HIS A 425 -69.54 -52.33 75.09
C HIS A 425 -70.27 -53.61 74.67
N SER A 426 -69.59 -54.63 74.15
CA SER A 426 -70.20 -55.93 73.81
C SER A 426 -70.31 -56.91 74.99
N ARG A 427 -69.80 -56.57 76.20
CA ARG A 427 -69.83 -57.44 77.39
C ARG A 427 -70.92 -57.09 78.43
N TYR A 428 -71.82 -56.15 78.13
CA TYR A 428 -72.94 -55.78 79.01
C TYR A 428 -74.29 -55.70 78.27
N SER A 429 -74.48 -56.49 77.21
CA SER A 429 -75.81 -56.70 76.62
C SER A 429 -76.27 -58.14 76.81
#